data_AF-A0AA38L7Z0-F1
#
_entry.id   AF-A0AA38L7Z0-F1
#
_cell.length_a   1.000
_cell.length_b   1.000
_cell.length_c   1.000
_cell.angle_alpha   90.00
_cell.angle_beta   90.00
_cell.angle_gamma   90.00
#
_symmetry.space_group_name_H-M   'P 1'
#
loop_
_entity.id
_entity.type
_entity.pdbx_description
1 polymer ?
#
loop_
_entity_poly.entity_id
_entity_poly.type
_entity_poly.pdbx_seq_one_letter_code
_entity_poly.pdbx_strand_id
1 'polypeptide(L)' 'KTYCPYCTQVKQLLSRLGAKPHVVELDTESDGPDLQAALKEWTGQRTVPNVFIGGTHIGGCD' A
#
# COMPACT_ATOMS: atom_id res chain seq x y z
N LYS A 1 -4.52 -1.38 -4.18
CA LYS A 1 -5.44 -2.00 -5.14
C LYS A 1 -6.54 -1.00 -5.49
N THR A 2 -6.92 -0.90 -6.75
CA THR A 2 -7.81 0.16 -7.27
C THR A 2 -9.20 0.15 -6.63
N TYR A 3 -9.73 -1.04 -6.31
CA TYR A 3 -11.06 -1.24 -5.75
C TYR A 3 -11.14 -1.17 -4.22
N CYS A 4 -10.02 -0.99 -3.51
CA CYS A 4 -9.98 -1.09 -2.05
C CYS A 4 -10.35 0.25 -1.37
N PRO A 5 -11.41 0.32 -0.55
CA PRO A 5 -11.82 1.57 0.09
C PRO A 5 -10.80 2.08 1.13
N TYR A 6 -10.13 1.17 1.84
CA TYR A 6 -9.05 1.52 2.79
C TYR A 6 -7.83 2.13 2.08
N CYS A 7 -7.48 1.63 0.88
CA CYS A 7 -6.43 2.23 0.07
C CYS A 7 -6.78 3.67 -0.33
N THR A 8 -8.05 3.92 -0.69
CA THR A 8 -8.53 5.27 -1.03
C THR A 8 -8.43 6.21 0.16
N GLN A 9 -8.80 5.77 1.37
CA GLN A 9 -8.69 6.58 2.59
C GLN A 9 -7.24 6.99 2.89
N VAL A 10 -6.29 6.04 2.80
CA VAL A 10 -4.86 6.33 3.02
C VAL A 10 -4.31 7.31 1.97
N LYS A 11 -4.64 7.14 0.69
CA LYS A 11 -4.22 8.06 -0.38
C LYS A 11 -4.75 9.47 -0.14
N GLN A 12 -6.02 9.59 0.25
CA GLN A 12 -6.64 10.88 0.57
C GLN A 12 -5.99 11.52 1.80
N LEU A 13 -5.70 10.74 2.85
CA LEU A 13 -4.98 11.24 4.02
C LEU A 13 -3.62 11.81 3.64
N LEU A 14 -2.80 11.04 2.90
CA LEU A 14 -1.48 11.48 2.45
C LEU A 14 -1.58 12.73 1.56
N SER A 15 -2.56 12.78 0.65
CA SER A 15 -2.81 13.96 -0.18
C SER A 15 -3.21 15.19 0.65
N ARG A 16 -4.05 15.05 1.68
CA ARG A 16 -4.41 16.14 2.60
C ARG A 16 -3.23 16.65 3.41
N LEU A 17 -2.27 15.78 3.72
CA LEU A 17 -1.01 16.15 4.38
C LEU A 17 0.01 16.79 3.42
N GLY A 18 -0.35 16.96 2.14
CA GLY A 18 0.55 17.51 1.12
C GLY A 18 1.62 16.53 0.64
N ALA A 19 1.55 15.26 1.05
CA ALA A 19 2.48 14.24 0.60
C ALA A 19 2.14 13.80 -0.84
N LYS A 20 3.18 13.46 -1.60
CA LYS A 20 3.08 12.89 -2.95
C LYS A 20 3.58 11.45 -2.92
N PRO A 21 2.76 10.48 -2.48
CA PRO A 21 3.18 9.10 -2.37
C PRO A 21 3.41 8.50 -3.76
N HIS A 22 4.40 7.61 -3.86
CA HIS A 22 4.44 6.66 -4.97
C HIS A 22 3.43 5.54 -4.68
N VAL A 23 2.54 5.26 -5.63
CA VAL A 23 1.45 4.30 -5.47
C VAL A 23 1.65 3.16 -6.46
N VAL A 24 1.72 1.94 -5.93
CA VAL A 24 1.72 0.70 -6.72
C VAL A 24 0.38 0.00 -6.52
N GLU A 25 -0.35 -0.22 -7.61
CA GLU A 25 -1.65 -0.88 -7.59
C GLU A 25 -1.47 -2.35 -7.92
N LEU A 26 -1.37 -3.20 -6.88
CA LEU A 26 -1.10 -4.63 -7.05
C LEU A 26 -2.09 -5.40 -7.94
N ASP A 27 -3.28 -4.87 -8.20
CA ASP A 27 -4.26 -5.47 -9.11
C ASP A 27 -4.05 -5.09 -10.59
N THR A 28 -3.19 -4.11 -10.88
CA THR A 28 -2.85 -3.70 -12.25
C THR A 28 -1.44 -4.13 -12.67
N GLU A 29 -0.59 -4.51 -11.71
CA GLU A 29 0.75 -5.05 -11.98
C GLU A 29 0.67 -6.50 -12.48
N SER A 30 1.47 -6.85 -13.48
CA SER A 30 1.49 -8.20 -14.05
C SER A 30 1.98 -9.27 -13.06
N ASP A 31 2.89 -8.88 -12.16
CA ASP A 31 3.45 -9.70 -11.08
C ASP A 31 2.82 -9.36 -9.70
N GLY A 32 1.65 -8.71 -9.70
CA GLY A 32 0.92 -8.31 -8.50
C GLY A 32 0.78 -9.39 -7.42
N PRO A 33 0.48 -10.66 -7.75
CA PRO A 33 0.45 -11.75 -6.78
C PRO A 33 1.80 -12.00 -6.09
N ASP A 34 2.90 -11.94 -6.84
CA ASP A 34 4.26 -12.17 -6.33
C ASP A 34 4.70 -10.99 -5.45
N LEU A 35 4.40 -9.76 -5.85
CA LEU A 35 4.58 -8.56 -5.01
C LEU A 35 3.80 -8.67 -3.70
N GLN A 36 2.54 -9.13 -3.74
CA GLN A 36 1.74 -9.32 -2.53
C GLN A 36 2.32 -10.41 -1.60
N ALA A 37 2.93 -11.45 -2.16
CA ALA A 37 3.62 -12.49 -1.39
C ALA A 37 4.91 -11.95 -0.75
N ALA A 38 5.73 -11.21 -1.51
CA ALA A 38 6.94 -10.57 -1.00
C ALA A 38 6.64 -9.57 0.13
N LEU A 39 5.60 -8.74 -0.03
CA LEU A 39 5.16 -7.83 1.02
C LEU A 39 4.79 -8.56 2.31
N LYS A 40 4.07 -9.69 2.21
CA LYS A 40 3.75 -10.53 3.37
C LYS A 40 5.00 -11.06 4.05
N GLU A 41 6.00 -11.50 3.28
CA GLU A 41 7.27 -12.00 3.82
C GLU A 41 8.05 -10.90 4.56
N TRP A 42 8.13 -9.71 3.97
CA TRP A 42 8.92 -8.61 4.53
C TRP A 42 8.25 -7.91 5.70
N THR A 43 6.93 -7.73 5.65
CA THR A 43 6.20 -6.91 6.63
C THR A 43 5.28 -7.71 7.55
N GLY A 44 5.07 -9.00 7.27
CA GLY A 44 4.05 -9.83 7.92
C GLY A 44 2.63 -9.52 7.44
N GLN A 45 2.41 -8.48 6.64
CA GLN A 45 1.09 -8.00 6.26
C GLN A 45 0.73 -8.42 4.83
N ARG A 46 -0.28 -9.29 4.70
CA ARG A 46 -0.81 -9.70 3.38
C ARG A 46 -1.82 -8.70 2.79
N THR A 47 -2.48 -7.94 3.64
CA THR A 47 -3.59 -7.04 3.25
C THR A 47 -3.08 -5.72 2.70
N VAL A 48 -3.90 -5.08 1.87
CA VAL A 48 -3.70 -3.70 1.41
C VAL A 48 -4.62 -2.76 2.21
N PRO A 49 -4.25 -1.48 2.39
CA PRO A 49 -2.99 -0.85 1.97
C PRO A 49 -1.78 -1.33 2.77
N ASN A 50 -0.58 -1.18 2.21
CA ASN A 50 0.70 -1.44 2.89
C ASN A 50 1.57 -0.18 2.68
N VAL A 51 1.85 0.56 3.76
CA VAL A 51 2.41 1.91 3.73
C VAL A 51 3.84 1.91 4.23
N PHE A 52 4.73 2.56 3.48
CA PHE A 52 6.12 2.77 3.85
C PHE A 52 6.47 4.26 3.86
N ILE A 53 7.21 4.71 4.87
CA ILE A 53 7.73 6.08 4.97
C ILE A 53 9.23 6.00 5.28
N GLY A 54 10.06 6.59 4.42
CA GLY A 54 11.52 6.56 4.60
C GLY A 54 12.11 5.15 4.67
N GLY A 55 11.50 4.19 3.96
CA GLY A 55 11.90 2.77 3.99
C GLY A 55 11.37 1.96 5.18
N THR A 56 10.70 2.61 6.14
CA THR A 56 10.10 1.93 7.30
C THR A 56 8.65 1.56 6.99
N HIS A 57 8.28 0.30 7.26
CA HIS A 57 6.90 -0.17 7.17
C HIS A 57 6.06 0.41 8.32
N ILE A 58 4.98 1.10 7.98
CA ILE A 58 4.08 1.76 8.93
C ILE A 58 2.81 0.91 9.19
N GLY A 59 2.39 0.10 8.21
CA GLY A 59 1.20 -0.76 8.32
C GLY A 59 0.13 -0.44 7.29
N GLY A 60 -1.12 -0.78 7.64
CA GLY A 60 -2.30 -0.62 6.79
C GLY A 60 -3.13 0.64 7.09
N CYS A 61 -4.44 0.45 7.20
CA CYS A 61 -5.43 1.50 7.43
C CYS A 61 -6.29 1.11 8.64
N ASP A 62 -5.65 1.09 9.80
CA ASP A 62 -6.29 0.85 11.09
C ASP A 62 -6.54 2.18 11.83
#